data_AF-A0A937Z2D6-F1
#
_entry.id   AF-A0A937Z2D6-F1
#
_cell.length_a   1.000
_cell.length_b   1.000
_cell.length_c   1.000
_cell.angle_alpha   90.00
_cell.angle_beta   90.00
_cell.angle_gamma   90.00
#
_symmetry.space_group_name_H-M   'P 1'
#
loop_
_entity.id
_entity.type
_entity.pdbx_description
1 polymer ?
#
loop_
_entity_poly.entity_id
_entity_poly.type
_entity_poly.pdbx_seq_one_letter_code
_entity_poly.pdbx_strand_id
1 'polypeptide(L)'
;MGRRERLIFGIFAIFLAWMALQPIDDWVSQHRLIYGYNRPTPITKIVEFRPTAVTGILAGAMLGSFRGVAANFLWLKMQRLWDMGQASTFGQTGESEDVMRTVTLLDPHWLEPWTFAGWHYAYNLSYEAEHAHNYPMQGEFIQRGINYLTEGISYNPGTYELYFELSWTYFDKMKEYEEAAKWAEATLTFRHPEYIARQLGHMFERKPDIPKALDWYDYCMKQNPADGTARGAIYTIRERYLPAWRLMEQGKHEEALTAVQYYLNVEPEDRIGLHLKATIYEAKGDLPGALKVWQEAASALSLNWYAERQVARLSSKLGLPAPMDTVFLPSGPP
;
A
#
# COMPACT_ATOMS: atom_id res chain seq x y z
N MET A 1 -54.23 22.81 2.04
CA MET A 1 -52.88 23.15 1.53
C MET A 1 -52.65 22.44 0.19
N GLY A 2 -52.56 23.23 -0.88
CA GLY A 2 -52.30 22.75 -2.24
C GLY A 2 -50.92 22.08 -2.35
N ARG A 3 -50.72 21.24 -3.36
CA ARG A 3 -49.44 20.53 -3.59
C ARG A 3 -48.24 21.49 -3.68
N ARG A 4 -48.47 22.69 -4.22
CA ARG A 4 -47.46 23.74 -4.38
C ARG A 4 -47.10 24.42 -3.05
N GLU A 5 -48.08 24.66 -2.19
CA GLU A 5 -47.87 25.22 -0.85
C GLU A 5 -47.13 24.25 0.07
N ARG A 6 -47.46 22.95 0.00
CA ARG A 6 -46.73 21.91 0.73
C ARG A 6 -45.28 21.78 0.28
N LEU A 7 -45.02 21.93 -1.02
CA LEU A 7 -43.66 21.94 -1.57
C LEU A 7 -42.86 23.15 -1.07
N ILE A 8 -43.44 24.35 -1.12
CA ILE A 8 -42.81 25.59 -0.64
C ILE A 8 -42.53 25.52 0.86
N PHE A 9 -43.50 25.03 1.64
CA PHE A 9 -43.34 24.87 3.08
C PHE A 9 -42.28 23.82 3.43
N GLY A 10 -42.21 22.72 2.66
CA GLY A 10 -41.15 21.72 2.79
C GLY A 10 -39.76 22.28 2.51
N ILE A 11 -39.61 23.07 1.44
CA ILE A 11 -38.33 23.73 1.11
C ILE A 11 -37.93 24.72 2.22
N PHE A 12 -38.89 25.50 2.72
CA PHE A 12 -38.63 26.47 3.79
C PHE A 12 -38.25 25.80 5.11
N ALA A 13 -38.90 24.69 5.47
CA ALA A 13 -38.55 23.89 6.64
C ALA A 13 -37.14 23.29 6.54
N ILE A 14 -36.75 22.80 5.35
CA ILE A 14 -35.39 22.31 5.09
C ILE A 14 -34.37 23.44 5.23
N PHE A 15 -34.68 24.63 4.71
CA PHE A 15 -33.80 25.80 4.83
C PHE A 15 -33.62 26.27 6.28
N LEU A 16 -34.70 26.31 7.06
CA LEU A 16 -34.65 26.64 8.49
C LEU A 16 -33.87 25.59 9.30
N ALA A 17 -34.07 24.30 9.00
CA ALA A 17 -33.28 23.23 9.61
C ALA A 17 -31.79 23.35 9.24
N TRP A 18 -31.48 23.73 7.99
CA TRP A 18 -30.10 24.00 7.57
C TRP A 18 -29.47 25.13 8.39
N MET A 19 -30.15 26.28 8.51
CA MET A 19 -29.66 27.41 9.32
C MET A 19 -29.48 27.04 10.80
N ALA A 20 -30.40 26.28 11.38
CA ALA A 20 -30.33 25.89 12.79
C ALA A 20 -29.15 24.95 13.10
N LEU A 21 -28.70 24.15 12.11
CA LEU A 21 -27.61 23.21 12.27
C LEU A 21 -26.23 23.78 11.88
N GLN A 22 -26.17 24.97 11.26
CA GLN A 22 -24.91 25.63 10.89
C GLN A 22 -23.90 25.73 12.05
N PRO A 23 -24.28 26.10 13.30
CA PRO A 23 -23.30 26.22 14.38
C PRO A 23 -22.65 24.90 14.79
N ILE A 24 -23.40 23.78 14.70
CA ILE A 24 -22.87 22.45 14.97
C ILE A 24 -21.93 22.03 13.84
N ASP A 25 -22.28 22.37 12.60
CA ASP A 25 -21.45 22.08 11.43
C ASP A 25 -20.14 22.86 11.43
N ASP A 26 -20.19 24.15 11.78
CA ASP A 26 -19.00 24.98 11.98
C ASP A 26 -18.12 24.43 13.10
N TRP A 27 -18.73 24.00 14.21
CA TRP A 27 -18.02 23.38 15.33
C TRP A 27 -17.34 22.07 14.90
N VAL A 28 -18.04 21.16 14.21
CA VAL A 28 -17.46 19.91 13.69
C VAL A 28 -16.36 20.19 12.67
N SER A 29 -16.57 21.15 11.78
CA SER A 29 -15.60 21.55 10.75
C SER A 29 -14.34 22.17 11.36
N GLN A 30 -14.48 23.01 12.39
CA GLN A 30 -13.35 23.56 13.13
C GLN A 30 -12.59 22.48 13.90
N HIS A 31 -13.29 21.58 14.59
CA HIS A 31 -12.65 20.45 15.28
C HIS A 31 -11.88 19.60 14.27
N ARG A 32 -12.46 19.33 13.10
CA ARG A 32 -11.78 18.63 12.03
C ARG A 32 -10.54 19.36 11.52
N LEU A 33 -10.59 20.68 11.37
CA LEU A 33 -9.43 21.47 10.99
C LEU A 33 -8.33 21.43 12.07
N ILE A 34 -8.70 21.51 13.34
CA ILE A 34 -7.78 21.43 14.49
C ILE A 34 -7.11 20.05 14.57
N TYR A 35 -7.86 18.97 14.29
CA TYR A 35 -7.33 17.60 14.24
C TYR A 35 -6.69 17.22 12.89
N GLY A 36 -6.60 18.15 11.92
CA GLY A 36 -5.92 17.93 10.63
C GLY A 36 -6.74 17.23 9.54
N TYR A 37 -8.05 17.10 9.72
CA TYR A 37 -8.95 16.34 8.86
C TYR A 37 -9.59 17.12 7.68
N ASN A 38 -9.20 18.37 7.32
CA ASN A 38 -9.87 19.03 6.16
C ASN A 38 -9.15 20.17 5.38
N ARG A 39 -9.39 20.18 4.05
CA ARG A 39 -9.54 21.32 3.09
C ARG A 39 -10.82 21.08 2.25
N PRO A 40 -11.49 22.07 1.64
CA PRO A 40 -12.72 21.82 0.87
C PRO A 40 -12.46 21.16 -0.51
N THR A 41 -13.20 20.10 -0.84
CA THR A 41 -13.17 19.37 -2.12
C THR A 41 -13.80 20.15 -3.28
N PRO A 42 -13.26 20.08 -4.52
CA PRO A 42 -13.90 20.65 -5.71
C PRO A 42 -15.17 19.89 -6.13
N ILE A 43 -16.24 20.63 -6.47
CA ILE A 43 -17.57 20.11 -6.87
C ILE A 43 -17.53 19.28 -8.16
N THR A 44 -16.51 19.44 -8.99
CA THR A 44 -16.42 18.90 -10.35
C THR A 44 -16.37 17.38 -10.44
N LYS A 45 -16.00 16.66 -9.37
CA LYS A 45 -15.87 15.18 -9.36
C LYS A 45 -17.11 14.41 -8.92
N ILE A 46 -18.18 15.08 -8.49
CA ILE A 46 -19.42 14.44 -7.96
C ILE A 46 -20.29 13.84 -9.10
N VAL A 47 -20.13 14.33 -10.32
CA VAL A 47 -21.01 14.00 -11.47
C VAL A 47 -20.72 12.63 -12.09
N GLU A 48 -19.57 12.01 -11.79
CA GLU A 48 -19.15 10.72 -12.37
C GLU A 48 -19.72 9.49 -11.64
N PHE A 49 -20.44 9.67 -10.53
CA PHE A 49 -20.84 8.57 -9.65
C PHE A 49 -22.20 7.93 -10.01
N ARG A 50 -22.29 6.59 -9.95
CA ARG A 50 -23.53 5.86 -10.24
C ARG A 50 -24.50 5.91 -9.04
N PRO A 51 -25.81 6.19 -9.22
CA PRO A 51 -26.71 6.60 -8.13
C PRO A 51 -27.33 5.45 -7.34
N THR A 52 -26.93 4.20 -7.56
CA THR A 52 -27.69 3.04 -7.05
C THR A 52 -27.60 2.85 -5.53
N ALA A 53 -26.55 3.35 -4.89
CA ALA A 53 -26.38 3.31 -3.44
C ALA A 53 -26.90 4.57 -2.70
N VAL A 54 -27.24 5.60 -3.46
CA VAL A 54 -27.49 6.94 -2.93
C VAL A 54 -28.99 7.20 -2.92
N THR A 55 -29.63 7.05 -1.76
CA THR A 55 -30.99 7.57 -1.59
C THR A 55 -31.00 9.08 -1.85
N GLY A 56 -32.09 9.63 -2.40
CA GLY A 56 -32.19 11.06 -2.78
C GLY A 56 -31.93 12.05 -1.62
N ILE A 57 -31.97 11.59 -0.37
CA ILE A 57 -31.61 12.34 0.84
C ILE A 57 -30.09 12.53 0.95
N LEU A 58 -29.30 11.49 0.61
CA LEU A 58 -27.84 11.54 0.57
C LEU A 58 -27.34 12.41 -0.60
N ALA A 59 -28.03 12.40 -1.75
CA ALA A 59 -27.73 13.32 -2.86
C ALA A 59 -27.93 14.80 -2.48
N GLY A 60 -28.96 15.11 -1.67
CA GLY A 60 -29.18 16.45 -1.12
C GLY A 60 -28.13 16.87 -0.08
N ALA A 61 -27.65 15.93 0.74
CA ALA A 61 -26.58 16.16 1.72
C ALA A 61 -25.18 16.29 1.08
N MET A 62 -24.95 15.61 -0.06
CA MET A 62 -23.72 15.70 -0.87
C MET A 62 -23.51 17.07 -1.53
N LEU A 63 -24.58 17.83 -1.77
CA LEU A 63 -24.54 19.13 -2.46
C LEU A 63 -24.38 20.32 -1.51
N GLY A 64 -24.13 20.11 -0.21
CA GLY A 64 -24.06 21.18 0.79
C GLY A 64 -23.19 20.87 2.02
N SER A 65 -23.40 21.62 3.11
CA SER A 65 -22.51 21.66 4.27
C SER A 65 -22.53 20.38 5.15
N PHE A 66 -23.54 19.53 5.06
CA PHE A 66 -23.68 18.34 5.93
C PHE A 66 -22.88 17.09 5.54
N ARG A 67 -22.05 17.19 4.49
CA ARG A 67 -21.27 16.05 3.98
C ARG A 67 -20.41 15.36 5.04
N GLY A 68 -19.81 16.11 5.96
CA GLY A 68 -19.00 15.55 7.04
C GLY A 68 -19.82 14.72 8.05
N VAL A 69 -21.01 15.19 8.39
CA VAL A 69 -21.95 14.46 9.28
C VAL A 69 -22.47 13.20 8.60
N ALA A 70 -22.82 13.29 7.31
CA ALA A 70 -23.22 12.14 6.51
C ALA A 70 -22.09 11.09 6.41
N ALA A 71 -20.84 11.54 6.21
CA ALA A 71 -19.66 10.67 6.21
C ALA A 71 -19.51 9.93 7.54
N ASN A 72 -19.69 10.62 8.68
CA ASN A 72 -19.61 9.97 10.00
C ASN A 72 -20.70 8.91 10.20
N PHE A 73 -21.94 9.17 9.82
CA PHE A 73 -23.02 8.18 9.96
C PHE A 73 -22.80 6.97 9.06
N LEU A 74 -22.37 7.20 7.82
CA LEU A 74 -22.02 6.12 6.90
C LEU A 74 -20.80 5.33 7.39
N TRP A 75 -19.81 6.00 7.99
CA TRP A 75 -18.68 5.34 8.62
C TRP A 75 -19.08 4.48 9.81
N LEU A 76 -19.97 4.96 10.68
CA LEU A 76 -20.51 4.15 11.78
C LEU A 76 -21.31 2.95 11.25
N LYS A 77 -22.10 3.14 10.19
CA LYS A 77 -22.77 2.03 9.49
C LYS A 77 -21.72 1.03 8.99
N MET A 78 -20.66 1.52 8.37
CA MET A 78 -19.58 0.70 7.81
C MET A 78 -18.88 -0.11 8.90
N GLN A 79 -18.39 0.53 9.96
CA GLN A 79 -17.78 -0.18 11.10
C GLN A 79 -18.72 -1.23 11.67
N ARG A 80 -20.02 -0.94 11.78
CA ARG A 80 -21.01 -1.92 12.24
C ARG A 80 -21.18 -3.10 11.29
N LEU A 81 -21.20 -2.88 9.98
CA LEU A 81 -21.21 -3.96 8.98
C LEU A 81 -19.98 -4.86 9.17
N TRP A 82 -18.81 -4.25 9.39
CA TRP A 82 -17.58 -4.99 9.65
C TRP A 82 -17.65 -5.82 10.96
N ASP A 83 -18.00 -5.18 12.08
CA ASP A 83 -18.05 -5.81 13.41
C ASP A 83 -19.05 -6.98 13.48
N MET A 84 -20.10 -6.96 12.67
CA MET A 84 -21.11 -8.02 12.60
C MET A 84 -20.62 -9.30 11.91
N GLY A 85 -19.34 -9.40 11.56
CA GLY A 85 -18.78 -10.57 10.89
C GLY A 85 -19.19 -10.65 9.41
N GLN A 86 -19.81 -9.60 8.87
CA GLN A 86 -19.96 -9.39 7.42
C GLN A 86 -18.66 -8.87 6.80
N ALA A 87 -17.53 -9.02 7.49
CA ALA A 87 -16.19 -8.81 6.95
C ALA A 87 -15.98 -9.54 5.62
N SER A 88 -16.47 -10.79 5.52
CA SER A 88 -16.46 -11.55 4.27
C SER A 88 -17.35 -10.99 3.17
N THR A 89 -18.25 -10.12 3.57
CA THR A 89 -19.23 -9.43 2.75
C THR A 89 -18.69 -8.07 2.29
N PHE A 90 -17.62 -7.53 2.90
CA PHE A 90 -17.07 -6.20 2.60
C PHE A 90 -16.66 -6.01 1.13
N GLY A 91 -16.22 -7.08 0.46
CA GLY A 91 -15.92 -7.06 -0.98
C GLY A 91 -16.71 -8.05 -1.82
N GLN A 92 -17.56 -8.86 -1.19
CA GLN A 92 -18.47 -9.77 -1.89
C GLN A 92 -19.85 -9.17 -2.09
N THR A 93 -20.31 -8.24 -1.22
CA THR A 93 -21.49 -7.41 -1.49
C THR A 93 -21.07 -6.02 -1.92
N GLY A 94 -21.71 -5.52 -2.97
CA GLY A 94 -21.53 -4.13 -3.41
C GLY A 94 -21.90 -3.10 -2.34
N GLU A 95 -22.70 -3.45 -1.33
CA GLU A 95 -23.18 -2.49 -0.34
C GLU A 95 -22.06 -1.88 0.52
N SER A 96 -21.09 -2.69 0.99
CA SER A 96 -20.01 -2.17 1.83
C SER A 96 -19.03 -1.31 1.03
N GLU A 97 -18.72 -1.73 -0.19
CA GLU A 97 -17.93 -0.95 -1.14
C GLU A 97 -18.60 0.38 -1.46
N ASP A 98 -19.90 0.37 -1.75
CA ASP A 98 -20.68 1.58 -2.03
C ASP A 98 -20.68 2.54 -0.85
N VAL A 99 -20.82 2.02 0.38
CA VAL A 99 -20.75 2.84 1.61
C VAL A 99 -19.36 3.45 1.77
N MET A 100 -18.29 2.68 1.60
CA MET A 100 -16.91 3.18 1.69
C MET A 100 -16.58 4.23 0.62
N ARG A 101 -16.98 3.99 -0.63
CA ARG A 101 -16.88 4.99 -1.70
C ARG A 101 -17.65 6.25 -1.38
N THR A 102 -18.85 6.11 -0.80
CA THR A 102 -19.65 7.29 -0.41
C THR A 102 -18.97 8.06 0.72
N VAL A 103 -18.40 7.39 1.73
CA VAL A 103 -17.65 8.05 2.82
C VAL A 103 -16.46 8.84 2.28
N THR A 104 -15.64 8.22 1.44
CA THR A 104 -14.45 8.85 0.84
C THR A 104 -14.80 10.01 -0.10
N LEU A 105 -15.95 9.96 -0.78
CA LEU A 105 -16.44 11.09 -1.59
C LEU A 105 -16.97 12.25 -0.74
N LEU A 106 -17.66 11.96 0.36
CA LEU A 106 -18.23 12.96 1.25
C LEU A 106 -17.14 13.71 2.04
N ASP A 107 -16.08 13.00 2.41
CA ASP A 107 -14.97 13.54 3.21
C ASP A 107 -13.60 13.00 2.74
N PRO A 108 -13.12 13.44 1.56
CA PRO A 108 -11.91 12.88 0.96
C PRO A 108 -10.62 13.25 1.70
N HIS A 109 -10.66 14.23 2.61
CA HIS A 109 -9.48 14.60 3.40
C HIS A 109 -9.36 13.85 4.73
N TRP A 110 -10.36 13.06 5.07
CA TRP A 110 -10.27 12.15 6.19
C TRP A 110 -9.43 10.94 5.78
N LEU A 111 -8.27 10.75 6.42
CA LEU A 111 -7.33 9.69 6.05
C LEU A 111 -7.85 8.28 6.37
N GLU A 112 -8.55 8.14 7.50
CA GLU A 112 -8.95 6.83 8.05
C GLU A 112 -9.74 5.95 7.06
N PRO A 113 -10.75 6.45 6.32
CA PRO A 113 -11.47 5.61 5.37
C PRO A 113 -10.59 5.13 4.22
N TRP A 114 -9.59 5.91 3.79
CA TRP A 114 -8.66 5.49 2.74
C TRP A 114 -7.71 4.40 3.22
N THR A 115 -7.09 4.59 4.40
CA THR A 115 -6.19 3.59 5.00
C THR A 115 -6.94 2.32 5.35
N PHE A 116 -8.15 2.45 5.91
CA PHE A 116 -9.04 1.33 6.20
C PHE A 116 -9.41 0.56 4.93
N ALA A 117 -9.91 1.22 3.89
CA ALA A 117 -10.22 0.53 2.63
C ALA A 117 -8.97 -0.16 2.06
N GLY A 118 -7.86 0.57 1.96
CA GLY A 118 -6.58 0.06 1.48
C GLY A 118 -6.17 -1.23 2.17
N TRP A 119 -6.16 -1.21 3.51
CA TRP A 119 -5.77 -2.35 4.33
C TRP A 119 -6.78 -3.51 4.24
N HIS A 120 -8.08 -3.25 4.38
CA HIS A 120 -9.08 -4.32 4.35
C HIS A 120 -9.10 -5.05 3.00
N TYR A 121 -9.03 -4.33 1.88
CA TYR A 121 -8.92 -4.94 0.56
C TYR A 121 -7.60 -5.73 0.40
N ALA A 122 -6.47 -5.10 0.70
CA ALA A 122 -5.15 -5.70 0.45
C ALA A 122 -4.79 -6.84 1.40
N TYR A 123 -5.38 -6.91 2.60
CA TYR A 123 -5.05 -7.92 3.61
C TYR A 123 -6.22 -8.87 3.83
N ASN A 124 -7.33 -8.42 4.40
CA ASN A 124 -8.41 -9.30 4.82
C ASN A 124 -9.12 -9.99 3.64
N LEU A 125 -9.57 -9.21 2.67
CA LEU A 125 -10.33 -9.75 1.55
C LEU A 125 -9.45 -10.56 0.62
N SER A 126 -8.22 -10.10 0.39
CA SER A 126 -7.22 -10.88 -0.34
C SER A 126 -6.97 -12.23 0.34
N TYR A 127 -6.91 -12.27 1.68
CA TYR A 127 -6.69 -13.49 2.44
C TYR A 127 -7.89 -14.44 2.37
N GLU A 128 -9.11 -13.92 2.43
CA GLU A 128 -10.30 -14.75 2.24
C GLU A 128 -10.35 -15.36 0.83
N ALA A 129 -10.01 -14.57 -0.19
CA ALA A 129 -9.94 -15.05 -1.56
C ALA A 129 -8.85 -16.13 -1.72
N GLU A 130 -7.68 -15.94 -1.11
CA GLU A 130 -6.61 -16.93 -1.04
C GLU A 130 -7.05 -18.22 -0.34
N HIS A 131 -7.72 -18.10 0.81
CA HIS A 131 -8.24 -19.22 1.58
C HIS A 131 -9.31 -20.01 0.80
N ALA A 132 -10.09 -19.32 -0.04
CA ALA A 132 -11.03 -19.93 -0.98
C ALA A 132 -10.37 -20.45 -2.27
N HIS A 133 -9.04 -20.41 -2.39
CA HIS A 133 -8.27 -20.74 -3.59
C HIS A 133 -8.69 -19.94 -4.84
N ASN A 134 -9.25 -18.75 -4.64
CA ASN A 134 -9.65 -17.81 -5.70
C ASN A 134 -8.58 -16.73 -5.87
N TYR A 135 -7.43 -17.14 -6.39
CA TYR A 135 -6.27 -16.28 -6.56
C TYR A 135 -6.49 -15.09 -7.54
N PRO A 136 -7.28 -15.20 -8.63
CA PRO A 136 -7.62 -14.02 -9.43
C PRO A 136 -8.33 -12.94 -8.61
N MET A 137 -9.28 -13.33 -7.77
CA MET A 137 -9.98 -12.41 -6.87
C MET A 137 -9.05 -11.81 -5.80
N GLN A 138 -8.10 -12.59 -5.29
CA GLN A 138 -7.06 -12.09 -4.38
C GLN A 138 -6.29 -10.93 -5.02
N GLY A 139 -5.83 -11.10 -6.27
CA GLY A 139 -5.13 -10.06 -7.01
C GLY A 139 -6.00 -8.82 -7.25
N GLU A 140 -7.28 -8.99 -7.59
CA GLU A 140 -8.23 -7.87 -7.72
C GLU A 140 -8.38 -7.09 -6.42
N PHE A 141 -8.49 -7.77 -5.26
CA PHE A 141 -8.61 -7.10 -3.98
C PHE A 141 -7.34 -6.33 -3.61
N ILE A 142 -6.15 -6.90 -3.83
CA ILE A 142 -4.89 -6.17 -3.60
C ILE A 142 -4.84 -4.90 -4.48
N GLN A 143 -5.21 -5.02 -5.76
CA GLN A 143 -5.22 -3.86 -6.65
C GLN A 143 -6.27 -2.81 -6.24
N ARG A 144 -7.44 -3.22 -5.75
CA ARG A 144 -8.44 -2.28 -5.20
C ARG A 144 -7.87 -1.53 -4.01
N GLY A 145 -7.17 -2.20 -3.10
CA GLY A 145 -6.49 -1.56 -1.96
C GLY A 145 -5.49 -0.50 -2.41
N ILE A 146 -4.62 -0.85 -3.37
CA ILE A 146 -3.67 0.08 -4.00
C ILE A 146 -4.39 1.29 -4.63
N ASN A 147 -5.51 1.06 -5.32
CA ASN A 147 -6.28 2.13 -5.95
C ASN A 147 -6.88 3.10 -4.91
N TYR A 148 -7.44 2.59 -3.80
CA TYR A 148 -7.94 3.44 -2.71
C TYR A 148 -6.82 4.29 -2.10
N LEU A 149 -5.65 3.71 -1.84
CA LEU A 149 -4.52 4.45 -1.28
C LEU A 149 -4.00 5.51 -2.26
N THR A 150 -3.85 5.17 -3.53
CA THR A 150 -3.41 6.10 -4.58
C THR A 150 -4.40 7.25 -4.77
N GLU A 151 -5.70 6.96 -4.78
CA GLU A 151 -6.74 7.98 -4.85
C GLU A 151 -6.73 8.86 -3.60
N GLY A 152 -6.60 8.28 -2.41
CA GLY A 152 -6.45 9.00 -1.15
C GLY A 152 -5.26 9.97 -1.17
N ILE A 153 -4.11 9.55 -1.71
CA ILE A 153 -2.92 10.42 -1.90
C ILE A 153 -3.26 11.62 -2.79
N SER A 154 -4.06 11.43 -3.85
CA SER A 154 -4.44 12.53 -4.74
C SER A 154 -5.25 13.62 -4.04
N TYR A 155 -6.03 13.25 -3.01
CA TYR A 155 -6.74 14.20 -2.15
C TYR A 155 -5.87 14.69 -0.98
N ASN A 156 -4.94 13.88 -0.49
CA ASN A 156 -4.12 14.15 0.68
C ASN A 156 -2.62 14.05 0.37
N PRO A 157 -2.09 14.90 -0.53
CA PRO A 157 -0.70 14.76 -0.96
C PRO A 157 0.31 15.19 0.11
N GLY A 158 -0.13 15.79 1.22
CA GLY A 158 0.71 16.43 2.23
C GLY A 158 0.90 15.65 3.53
N THR A 159 0.53 14.36 3.55
CA THR A 159 0.60 13.50 4.75
C THR A 159 1.44 12.27 4.44
N TYR A 160 2.18 11.73 5.42
CA TYR A 160 3.07 10.60 5.17
C TYR A 160 2.31 9.26 5.17
N GLU A 161 1.20 9.20 5.91
CA GLU A 161 0.48 8.00 6.28
C GLU A 161 0.06 7.21 5.05
N LEU A 162 -0.57 7.85 4.06
CA LEU A 162 -1.04 7.16 2.85
C LEU A 162 0.09 6.68 1.94
N TYR A 163 1.18 7.45 1.85
CA TYR A 163 2.37 7.03 1.10
C TYR A 163 3.04 5.83 1.78
N PHE A 164 3.06 5.82 3.12
CA PHE A 164 3.60 4.71 3.89
C PHE A 164 2.73 3.46 3.77
N GLU A 165 1.41 3.57 3.89
CA GLU A 165 0.49 2.44 3.71
C GLU A 165 0.58 1.86 2.29
N LEU A 166 0.70 2.72 1.27
CA LEU A 166 0.89 2.28 -0.11
C LEU A 166 2.22 1.56 -0.28
N SER A 167 3.30 2.13 0.26
CA SER A 167 4.61 1.50 0.29
C SER A 167 4.59 0.13 0.97
N TRP A 168 3.97 0.04 2.15
CA TRP A 168 3.85 -1.19 2.92
C TRP A 168 3.03 -2.24 2.16
N THR A 169 1.95 -1.83 1.49
CA THR A 169 1.15 -2.70 0.63
C THR A 169 1.99 -3.26 -0.53
N TYR A 170 2.78 -2.43 -1.22
CA TYR A 170 3.71 -2.90 -2.26
C TYR A 170 4.78 -3.83 -1.69
N PHE A 171 5.33 -3.52 -0.51
CA PHE A 171 6.37 -4.31 0.14
C PHE A 171 5.85 -5.69 0.55
N ASP A 172 4.67 -5.73 1.18
CA ASP A 172 4.19 -6.94 1.82
C ASP A 172 3.21 -7.74 0.96
N LYS A 173 2.30 -7.11 0.24
CA LYS A 173 1.34 -7.85 -0.61
C LYS A 173 1.91 -8.16 -1.97
N MET A 174 2.56 -7.18 -2.59
CA MET A 174 3.07 -7.34 -3.96
C MET A 174 4.52 -7.83 -4.02
N LYS A 175 5.26 -7.72 -2.89
CA LYS A 175 6.73 -7.90 -2.82
C LYS A 175 7.48 -7.10 -3.92
N GLU A 176 6.93 -5.94 -4.31
CA GLU A 176 7.53 -5.01 -5.26
C GLU A 176 8.50 -4.08 -4.52
N TYR A 177 9.66 -4.58 -4.11
CA TYR A 177 10.53 -3.82 -3.19
C TYR A 177 11.03 -2.49 -3.78
N GLU A 178 11.22 -2.37 -5.09
CA GLU A 178 11.60 -1.10 -5.73
C GLU A 178 10.45 -0.08 -5.67
N GLU A 179 9.23 -0.48 -6.04
CA GLU A 179 8.06 0.40 -6.00
C GLU A 179 7.71 0.76 -4.54
N ALA A 180 7.81 -0.21 -3.63
CA ALA A 180 7.67 0.01 -2.19
C ALA A 180 8.67 1.05 -1.69
N ALA A 181 9.95 0.92 -2.03
CA ALA A 181 10.99 1.86 -1.64
C ALA A 181 10.71 3.26 -2.18
N LYS A 182 10.30 3.39 -3.44
CA LYS A 182 9.91 4.68 -4.05
C LYS A 182 8.78 5.36 -3.28
N TRP A 183 7.71 4.64 -2.92
CA TRP A 183 6.61 5.20 -2.12
C TRP A 183 7.05 5.53 -0.69
N ALA A 184 7.93 4.73 -0.08
CA ALA A 184 8.48 5.02 1.24
C ALA A 184 9.41 6.24 1.22
N GLU A 185 10.24 6.43 0.20
CA GLU A 185 11.08 7.62 0.06
C GLU A 185 10.23 8.89 -0.02
N ALA A 186 9.06 8.83 -0.69
CA ALA A 186 8.13 9.96 -0.74
C ALA A 186 7.63 10.40 0.65
N THR A 187 7.50 9.47 1.60
CA THR A 187 7.09 9.79 2.99
C THR A 187 8.05 10.74 3.70
N LEU A 188 9.33 10.72 3.30
CA LEU A 188 10.40 11.47 3.97
C LEU A 188 10.31 12.98 3.71
N THR A 189 9.51 13.38 2.72
CA THR A 189 9.23 14.79 2.43
C THR A 189 8.34 15.44 3.51
N PHE A 190 7.71 14.62 4.36
CA PHE A 190 6.79 15.07 5.41
C PHE A 190 7.37 14.79 6.80
N ARG A 191 6.74 15.34 7.85
CA ARG A 191 7.02 14.91 9.22
C ARG A 191 6.56 13.46 9.38
N HIS A 192 7.49 12.56 9.66
CA HIS A 192 7.24 11.13 9.73
C HIS A 192 7.86 10.50 11.00
N PRO A 193 7.37 9.32 11.44
CA PRO A 193 8.00 8.53 12.50
C PRO A 193 9.37 7.97 12.10
N GLU A 194 10.26 7.80 13.08
CA GLU A 194 11.62 7.27 12.90
C GLU A 194 11.65 5.88 12.24
N TYR A 195 10.64 5.04 12.49
CA TYR A 195 10.63 3.66 11.97
C TYR A 195 10.61 3.60 10.44
N ILE A 196 10.16 4.64 9.72
CA ILE A 196 10.06 4.59 8.26
C ILE A 196 11.45 4.46 7.61
N ALA A 197 12.45 5.17 8.13
CA ALA A 197 13.82 5.05 7.63
C ALA A 197 14.38 3.64 7.81
N ARG A 198 14.03 2.97 8.92
CA ARG A 198 14.39 1.57 9.15
C ARG A 198 13.70 0.64 8.14
N GLN A 199 12.43 0.89 7.84
CA GLN A 199 11.70 0.14 6.83
C GLN A 199 12.32 0.30 5.43
N LEU A 200 12.80 1.49 5.07
CA LEU A 200 13.55 1.69 3.84
C LEU A 200 14.83 0.83 3.78
N GLY A 201 15.60 0.79 4.87
CA GLY A 201 16.75 -0.12 4.99
C GLY A 201 16.36 -1.57 4.73
N HIS A 202 15.28 -2.04 5.35
CA HIS A 202 14.75 -3.39 5.14
C HIS A 202 14.28 -3.65 3.69
N MET A 203 13.65 -2.67 3.03
CA MET A 203 13.20 -2.80 1.64
C MET A 203 14.39 -3.00 0.69
N PHE A 204 15.42 -2.18 0.82
CA PHE A 204 16.62 -2.31 -0.01
C PHE A 204 17.41 -3.57 0.30
N GLU A 205 17.45 -4.02 1.56
CA GLU A 205 18.06 -5.30 1.92
C GLU A 205 17.34 -6.48 1.22
N ARG A 206 16.01 -6.48 1.17
CA ARG A 206 15.23 -7.52 0.47
C ARG A 206 15.41 -7.51 -1.05
N LYS A 207 15.68 -6.33 -1.63
CA LYS A 207 15.99 -6.11 -3.07
C LYS A 207 17.46 -6.42 -3.44
N PRO A 208 18.21 -7.05 -2.55
CA PRO A 208 19.63 -6.75 -2.24
C PRO A 208 20.28 -5.52 -2.94
N ASP A 209 19.77 -4.32 -2.72
CA ASP A 209 20.54 -3.08 -2.98
C ASP A 209 21.37 -2.74 -1.74
N ILE A 210 22.54 -3.38 -1.65
CA ILE A 210 23.38 -3.36 -0.43
C ILE A 210 23.82 -1.95 -0.02
N PRO A 211 24.30 -1.07 -0.93
CA PRO A 211 24.69 0.29 -0.57
C PRO A 211 23.52 1.11 -0.04
N LYS A 212 22.37 1.11 -0.72
CA LYS A 212 21.20 1.88 -0.27
C LYS A 212 20.68 1.38 1.08
N ALA A 213 20.67 0.06 1.31
CA ALA A 213 20.30 -0.49 2.60
C ALA A 213 21.19 0.06 3.72
N LEU A 214 22.52 0.05 3.52
CA LEU A 214 23.47 0.61 4.48
C LEU A 214 23.29 2.12 4.69
N ASP A 215 23.02 2.89 3.64
CA ASP A 215 22.80 4.34 3.76
C ASP A 215 21.60 4.65 4.69
N TRP A 216 20.51 3.89 4.56
CA TRP A 216 19.32 4.04 5.41
C TRP A 216 19.56 3.61 6.85
N TYR A 217 20.27 2.50 7.07
CA TYR A 217 20.61 2.10 8.43
C TYR A 217 21.62 3.07 9.08
N ASP A 218 22.60 3.59 8.32
CA ASP A 218 23.52 4.62 8.79
C ASP A 218 22.77 5.93 9.10
N TYR A 219 21.74 6.28 8.32
CA TYR A 219 20.83 7.37 8.67
C TYR A 219 20.13 7.13 10.01
N CYS A 220 19.57 5.94 10.24
CA CYS A 220 18.94 5.59 11.52
C CYS A 220 19.94 5.73 12.68
N MET A 221 21.17 5.23 12.51
CA MET A 221 22.24 5.32 13.52
C MET A 221 22.66 6.77 13.80
N LYS A 222 22.60 7.66 12.81
CA LYS A 222 22.86 9.10 13.01
C LYS A 222 21.75 9.79 13.80
N GLN A 223 20.49 9.41 13.58
CA GLN A 223 19.35 9.94 14.34
C GLN A 223 19.33 9.39 15.76
N ASN A 224 19.59 8.10 15.90
CA ASN A 224 19.54 7.37 17.17
C ASN A 224 20.66 6.33 17.25
N PRO A 225 21.82 6.68 17.84
CA PRO A 225 22.94 5.76 17.99
C PRO A 225 22.62 4.51 18.84
N ALA A 226 21.52 4.52 19.60
CA ALA A 226 21.06 3.40 20.40
C ALA A 226 20.13 2.44 19.64
N ASP A 227 19.83 2.67 18.36
CA ASP A 227 19.04 1.76 17.53
C ASP A 227 19.80 0.43 17.31
N GLY A 228 19.48 -0.55 18.17
CA GLY A 228 20.08 -1.88 18.10
C GLY A 228 19.72 -2.65 16.82
N THR A 229 18.56 -2.36 16.23
CA THR A 229 18.10 -3.03 15.00
C THR A 229 18.92 -2.54 13.81
N ALA A 230 19.06 -1.22 13.64
CA ALA A 230 19.88 -0.64 12.58
C ALA A 230 21.35 -1.08 12.73
N ARG A 231 21.87 -1.06 13.96
CA ARG A 231 23.23 -1.54 14.24
C ARG A 231 23.44 -3.00 13.85
N GLY A 232 22.51 -3.88 14.24
CA GLY A 232 22.58 -5.30 13.90
C GLY A 232 22.54 -5.55 12.39
N ALA A 233 21.65 -4.83 11.69
CA ALA A 233 21.55 -4.91 10.23
C ALA A 233 22.84 -4.45 9.54
N ILE A 234 23.44 -3.33 9.97
CA ILE A 234 24.73 -2.86 9.45
C ILE A 234 25.83 -3.92 9.60
N TYR A 235 25.98 -4.51 10.79
CA TYR A 235 26.96 -5.56 11.01
C TYR A 235 26.71 -6.76 10.09
N THR A 236 25.45 -7.21 10.02
CA THR A 236 25.05 -8.36 9.21
C THR A 236 25.38 -8.14 7.74
N ILE A 237 25.01 -6.97 7.20
CA ILE A 237 25.24 -6.63 5.80
C ILE A 237 26.74 -6.48 5.49
N ARG A 238 27.49 -5.79 6.36
CA ARG A 238 28.92 -5.56 6.16
C ARG A 238 29.73 -6.85 6.18
N GLU A 239 29.38 -7.79 7.05
CA GLU A 239 30.07 -9.07 7.17
C GLU A 239 29.67 -10.04 6.03
N ARG A 240 28.38 -10.14 5.71
CA ARG A 240 27.85 -11.22 4.86
C ARG A 240 27.76 -10.86 3.38
N TYR A 241 27.38 -9.62 3.06
CA TYR A 241 26.93 -9.26 1.71
C TYR A 241 27.81 -8.21 1.03
N LEU A 242 28.31 -7.24 1.80
CA LEU A 242 29.10 -6.12 1.28
C LEU A 242 30.39 -6.56 0.54
N PRO A 243 31.17 -7.56 1.00
CA PRO A 243 32.38 -7.98 0.29
C PRO A 243 32.09 -8.47 -1.13
N ALA A 244 31.06 -9.32 -1.28
CA ALA A 244 30.62 -9.81 -2.59
C ALA A 244 30.07 -8.69 -3.47
N TRP A 245 29.28 -7.78 -2.91
CA TRP A 245 28.78 -6.60 -3.63
C TRP A 245 29.91 -5.73 -4.19
N ARG A 246 30.94 -5.44 -3.39
CA ARG A 246 32.09 -4.63 -3.82
C ARG A 246 32.89 -5.29 -4.94
N LEU A 247 33.04 -6.61 -4.92
CA LEU A 247 33.68 -7.37 -5.99
C LEU A 247 32.85 -7.32 -7.28
N MET A 248 31.52 -7.42 -7.16
CA MET A 248 30.59 -7.29 -8.29
C MET A 248 30.69 -5.90 -8.93
N GLU A 249 30.68 -4.82 -8.15
CA GLU A 249 30.85 -3.44 -8.66
C GLU A 249 32.17 -3.24 -9.42
N GLN A 250 33.21 -3.98 -9.04
CA GLN A 250 34.51 -3.96 -9.72
C GLN A 250 34.53 -4.81 -11.02
N GLY A 251 33.41 -5.46 -11.37
CA GLY A 251 33.32 -6.39 -12.49
C GLY A 251 33.98 -7.75 -12.23
N LYS A 252 34.43 -8.01 -10.99
CA LYS A 252 35.08 -9.26 -10.57
C LYS A 252 34.03 -10.30 -10.19
N HIS A 253 33.18 -10.66 -11.16
CA HIS A 253 31.99 -11.47 -10.91
C HIS A 253 32.31 -12.85 -10.32
N GLU A 254 33.38 -13.52 -10.75
CA GLU A 254 33.77 -14.83 -10.20
C GLU A 254 34.23 -14.76 -8.73
N GLU A 255 35.00 -13.72 -8.39
CA GLU A 255 35.41 -13.47 -7.01
C GLU A 255 34.18 -13.13 -6.14
N ALA A 256 33.24 -12.34 -6.67
CA ALA A 256 31.99 -12.01 -6.01
C ALA A 256 31.12 -13.25 -5.74
N LEU A 257 30.97 -14.13 -6.75
CA LEU A 257 30.26 -15.40 -6.61
C LEU A 257 30.93 -16.30 -5.57
N THR A 258 32.25 -16.35 -5.55
CA THR A 258 33.01 -17.10 -4.53
C THR A 258 32.77 -16.54 -3.14
N ALA A 259 32.80 -15.22 -2.98
CA ALA A 259 32.60 -14.54 -1.71
C ALA A 259 31.19 -14.77 -1.15
N VAL A 260 30.14 -14.62 -1.96
CA VAL A 260 28.77 -14.89 -1.50
C VAL A 260 28.54 -16.39 -1.25
N GLN A 261 29.13 -17.27 -2.06
CA GLN A 261 29.02 -18.72 -1.87
C GLN A 261 29.69 -19.19 -0.58
N TYR A 262 30.80 -18.57 -0.19
CA TYR A 262 31.44 -18.87 1.10
C TYR A 262 30.46 -18.68 2.27
N TYR A 263 29.69 -17.59 2.26
CA TYR A 263 28.65 -17.36 3.26
C TYR A 263 27.48 -18.34 3.12
N LEU A 264 26.99 -18.57 1.90
CA LEU A 264 25.91 -19.53 1.64
C LEU A 264 26.29 -20.99 1.96
N ASN A 265 27.57 -21.34 2.04
CA ASN A 265 27.98 -22.67 2.52
C ASN A 265 27.67 -22.85 4.02
N VAL A 266 27.60 -21.76 4.78
CA VAL A 266 27.23 -21.76 6.20
C VAL A 266 25.72 -21.67 6.36
N GLU A 267 25.07 -20.79 5.58
CA GLU A 267 23.62 -20.57 5.60
C GLU A 267 23.04 -20.74 4.18
N PRO A 268 22.82 -21.98 3.69
CA PRO A 268 22.44 -22.24 2.29
C PRO A 268 21.12 -21.62 1.85
N GLU A 269 20.19 -21.45 2.80
CA GLU A 269 18.85 -20.93 2.55
C GLU A 269 18.74 -19.43 2.91
N ASP A 270 19.86 -18.74 3.16
CA ASP A 270 19.82 -17.31 3.46
C ASP A 270 19.24 -16.52 2.28
N ARG A 271 18.09 -15.89 2.54
CA ARG A 271 17.31 -15.17 1.53
C ARG A 271 18.16 -14.13 0.79
N ILE A 272 18.85 -13.27 1.54
CA ILE A 272 19.56 -12.13 0.97
C ILE A 272 20.81 -12.62 0.23
N GLY A 273 21.50 -13.63 0.76
CA GLY A 273 22.64 -14.27 0.11
C GLY A 273 22.27 -14.88 -1.24
N LEU A 274 21.15 -15.62 -1.32
CA LEU A 274 20.67 -16.19 -2.58
C LEU A 274 20.24 -15.10 -3.58
N HIS A 275 19.53 -14.07 -3.11
CA HIS A 275 19.16 -12.93 -3.95
C HIS A 275 20.40 -12.19 -4.49
N LEU A 276 21.42 -12.00 -3.66
CA LEU A 276 22.67 -11.35 -4.04
C LEU A 276 23.44 -12.20 -5.06
N LYS A 277 23.55 -13.50 -4.84
CA LYS A 277 24.17 -14.44 -5.78
C LYS A 277 23.50 -14.39 -7.14
N ALA A 278 22.17 -14.39 -7.19
CA ALA A 278 21.42 -14.27 -8.44
C ALA A 278 21.66 -12.91 -9.12
N THR A 279 21.70 -11.82 -8.34
CA THR A 279 22.02 -10.46 -8.83
C THR A 279 23.43 -10.40 -9.44
N ILE A 280 24.42 -11.08 -8.85
CA ILE A 280 25.78 -11.17 -9.40
C ILE A 280 25.81 -11.90 -10.75
N TYR A 281 25.04 -12.99 -10.90
CA TYR A 281 24.89 -13.66 -12.20
C TYR A 281 24.25 -12.76 -13.26
N GLU A 282 23.23 -11.97 -12.90
CA GLU A 282 22.64 -10.99 -13.82
C GLU A 282 23.64 -9.90 -14.23
N ALA A 283 24.41 -9.37 -13.27
CA ALA A 283 25.48 -8.40 -13.54
C ALA A 283 26.57 -8.95 -14.47
N LYS A 284 26.89 -10.24 -14.32
CA LYS A 284 27.81 -10.99 -15.21
C LYS A 284 27.23 -11.21 -16.61
N GLY A 285 25.91 -11.03 -16.81
CA GLY A 285 25.20 -11.33 -18.06
C GLY A 285 24.79 -12.79 -18.23
N ASP A 286 24.99 -13.64 -17.22
CA ASP A 286 24.61 -15.05 -17.21
C ASP A 286 23.17 -15.21 -16.69
N LEU A 287 22.21 -14.88 -17.55
CA LEU A 287 20.78 -14.97 -17.21
C LEU A 287 20.31 -16.41 -16.89
N PRO A 288 20.79 -17.48 -17.57
CA PRO A 288 20.47 -18.85 -17.17
C PRO A 288 20.98 -19.20 -15.77
N GLY A 289 22.22 -18.79 -15.43
CA GLY A 289 22.77 -18.94 -14.09
C GLY A 289 21.95 -18.20 -13.04
N ALA A 290 21.57 -16.95 -13.32
CA ALA A 290 20.70 -16.16 -12.46
C ALA A 290 19.33 -16.82 -12.24
N LEU A 291 18.68 -17.28 -13.32
CA LEU A 291 17.39 -17.97 -13.25
C LEU A 291 17.46 -19.19 -12.33
N LYS A 292 18.53 -19.99 -12.44
CA LYS A 292 18.72 -21.16 -11.58
C LYS A 292 18.79 -20.78 -10.10
N VAL A 293 19.53 -19.72 -9.76
CA VAL A 293 19.64 -19.27 -8.37
C VAL A 293 18.33 -18.64 -7.87
N TRP A 294 17.58 -17.95 -8.72
CA TRP A 294 16.26 -17.45 -8.36
C TRP A 294 15.26 -18.60 -8.13
N GLN A 295 15.33 -19.68 -8.90
CA GLN A 295 14.54 -20.89 -8.67
C GLN A 295 14.91 -21.57 -7.35
N GLU A 296 16.21 -21.66 -7.06
CA GLU A 296 16.71 -22.14 -5.75
C GLU A 296 16.13 -21.29 -4.61
N ALA A 297 16.24 -19.95 -4.70
CA ALA A 297 15.71 -19.01 -3.72
C ALA A 297 14.19 -19.07 -3.53
N ALA A 298 13.44 -19.33 -4.61
CA ALA A 298 12.00 -19.53 -4.57
C ALA A 298 11.62 -20.86 -3.90
N SER A 299 12.41 -21.91 -4.12
CA SER A 299 12.16 -23.25 -3.56
C SER A 299 12.61 -23.42 -2.10
N ALA A 300 13.68 -22.74 -1.69
CA ALA A 300 14.30 -22.88 -0.38
C ALA A 300 13.47 -22.26 0.75
N LEU A 301 12.69 -21.21 0.43
CA LEU A 301 11.97 -20.43 1.42
C LEU A 301 10.50 -20.36 1.04
N SER A 302 9.63 -20.90 1.89
CA SER A 302 8.19 -20.69 1.74
C SER A 302 7.90 -19.18 1.68
N LEU A 303 7.02 -18.79 0.75
CA LEU A 303 6.57 -17.40 0.57
C LEU A 303 7.67 -16.42 0.11
N ASN A 304 8.66 -16.86 -0.68
CA ASN A 304 9.63 -15.97 -1.33
C ASN A 304 9.15 -15.46 -2.70
N TRP A 305 8.00 -14.77 -2.70
CA TRP A 305 7.35 -14.27 -3.91
C TRP A 305 8.22 -13.33 -4.76
N TYR A 306 9.19 -12.64 -4.15
CA TYR A 306 10.15 -11.84 -4.91
C TYR A 306 11.00 -12.72 -5.81
N ALA A 307 11.55 -13.83 -5.28
CA ALA A 307 12.32 -14.77 -6.07
C ALA A 307 11.47 -15.40 -7.18
N GLU A 308 10.23 -15.80 -6.89
CA GLU A 308 9.29 -16.33 -7.90
C GLU A 308 9.03 -15.31 -9.03
N ARG A 309 8.86 -14.03 -8.69
CA ARG A 309 8.71 -12.97 -9.69
C ARG A 309 9.96 -12.79 -10.54
N GLN A 310 11.16 -12.88 -9.94
CA GLN A 310 12.41 -12.86 -10.70
C GLN A 310 12.52 -14.08 -11.63
N VAL A 311 12.07 -15.26 -11.19
CA VAL A 311 11.96 -16.46 -12.03
C VAL A 311 11.06 -16.18 -13.23
N ALA A 312 9.84 -15.65 -13.03
CA ALA A 312 8.94 -15.34 -14.13
C ALA A 312 9.51 -14.29 -15.09
N ARG A 313 10.10 -13.21 -14.57
CA ARG A 313 10.75 -12.17 -15.37
C ARG A 313 11.87 -12.75 -16.23
N LEU A 314 12.77 -13.54 -15.65
CA LEU A 314 13.90 -14.13 -16.38
C LEU A 314 13.46 -15.23 -17.34
N SER A 315 12.50 -16.08 -16.96
CA SER A 315 11.90 -17.07 -17.86
C SER A 315 11.32 -16.38 -19.10
N SER A 316 10.53 -15.32 -18.92
CA SER A 316 9.99 -14.53 -20.03
C SER A 316 11.10 -13.94 -20.92
N LYS A 317 12.13 -13.34 -20.32
CA LYS A 317 13.29 -12.77 -21.06
C LYS A 317 14.08 -13.82 -21.84
N LEU A 318 14.09 -15.07 -21.37
CA LEU A 318 14.76 -16.21 -22.00
C LEU A 318 13.85 -17.00 -22.96
N GLY A 319 12.59 -16.62 -23.12
CA GLY A 319 11.61 -17.37 -23.93
C GLY A 319 11.22 -18.72 -23.35
N LEU A 320 11.41 -18.91 -22.04
CA LEU A 320 11.04 -20.11 -21.30
C LEU A 320 9.63 -19.98 -20.71
N PRO A 321 8.95 -21.11 -20.41
CA PRO A 321 7.69 -21.08 -19.67
C PRO A 321 7.87 -20.34 -18.33
N ALA A 322 7.05 -19.32 -18.10
CA ALA A 322 6.98 -18.65 -16.80
C ALA A 322 6.06 -19.47 -15.86
N PRO A 323 6.37 -19.56 -14.56
CA PRO A 323 5.47 -20.17 -13.59
C PRO A 323 4.11 -19.45 -13.58
N MET A 324 3.02 -20.20 -13.73
CA MET A 324 1.63 -19.68 -13.79
C MET A 324 1.24 -18.89 -12.54
N ASP A 325 1.82 -19.20 -11.39
CA ASP A 325 1.45 -18.58 -10.11
C ASP A 325 1.99 -17.14 -9.95
N THR A 326 2.73 -16.63 -10.93
CA THR A 326 3.19 -15.23 -10.96
C THR A 326 2.22 -14.27 -11.66
N VAL A 327 1.09 -14.78 -12.16
CA VAL A 327 0.03 -14.02 -12.84
C VAL A 327 -0.74 -13.08 -11.89
N PHE A 328 -0.54 -13.17 -10.57
CA PHE A 328 -1.34 -12.42 -9.57
C PHE A 328 -0.90 -10.98 -9.30
N LEU A 329 0.06 -10.44 -10.05
CA LEU A 329 0.45 -9.05 -9.94
C LEU A 329 -0.04 -8.33 -11.19
N PRO A 330 -1.05 -7.43 -11.11
CA PRO A 330 -1.41 -6.58 -12.24
C PRO A 330 -0.13 -6.03 -12.86
N SER A 331 -0.05 -6.14 -14.18
CA SER A 331 0.94 -5.41 -14.96
C SER A 331 0.98 -3.97 -14.44
N GLY A 332 2.18 -3.47 -14.17
CA GLY A 332 2.40 -2.09 -13.71
C GLY A 332 1.64 -1.07 -14.58
N PRO A 333 1.51 0.18 -14.11
CA PRO A 333 0.60 1.15 -14.73
C PRO A 333 0.95 1.34 -16.23
N PRO A 334 -0.06 1.67 -17.06
CA PRO A 334 0.10 1.84 -18.49
C PRO A 334 1.15 2.89 -18.89
#